data_AF-A0A1L7XNB7-F1
#
_entry.id   AF-A0A1L7XNB7-F1
#
_cell.length_a   1.000
_cell.length_b   1.000
_cell.length_c   1.000
_cell.angle_alpha   90.00
_cell.angle_beta   90.00
_cell.angle_gamma   90.00
#
_symmetry.space_group_name_H-M   'P 1'
#
loop_
_entity.id
_entity.type
_entity.pdbx_description
1 polymer ?
#
loop_
_entity_poly.entity_id
_entity_poly.type
_entity_poly.pdbx_seq_one_letter_code
_entity_poly.pdbx_strand_id
1 'polypeptide(L)'
;MVIFRCPNDEDLWRDHFVSGYQEEMANTSRCRRFFFTTRGYMGLGPPNVAVGVEIAFFFSGLTPYVLRAADEGLHDFVGEVYVLGIMHEEAMKELGFRTRAREFAL
;
A
#
# COMPACT_ATOMS: atom_id res chain seq x y z
N MET A 1 4.77 3.94 12.97
CA MET A 1 4.10 3.34 11.82
C MET A 1 2.93 4.22 11.45
N VAL A 2 2.76 4.58 10.19
CA VAL A 2 1.57 5.30 9.70
C VAL A 2 0.71 4.30 8.96
N ILE A 3 -0.58 4.24 9.29
CA ILE A 3 -1.52 3.29 8.69
C ILE A 3 -2.50 4.03 7.77
N PHE A 4 -2.57 3.59 6.52
CA PHE A 4 -3.62 3.97 5.58
C PHE A 4 -4.55 2.77 5.38
N ARG A 5 -5.86 3.00 5.33
CA ARG A 5 -6.83 1.92 5.14
C ARG A 5 -7.27 1.86 3.69
N CYS A 6 -7.47 0.64 3.19
CA CYS A 6 -8.21 0.40 1.96
C CYS A 6 -9.72 0.61 2.23
N PRO A 7 -10.51 1.19 1.29
CA PRO A 7 -11.95 1.33 1.45
C PRO A 7 -12.61 -0.02 1.73
N ASN A 8 -13.68 0.02 2.53
CA ASN A 8 -14.51 -1.15 2.84
C ASN A 8 -15.59 -1.44 1.79
N ASP A 9 -15.61 -0.70 0.69
CA ASP A 9 -16.68 -0.73 -0.28
C ASP A 9 -16.28 -1.55 -1.51
N GLU A 10 -16.93 -2.70 -1.70
CA GLU A 10 -16.75 -3.55 -2.88
C GLU A 10 -17.29 -2.90 -4.16
N ASP A 11 -18.21 -1.94 -4.07
CA ASP A 11 -18.81 -1.30 -5.25
C ASP A 11 -17.87 -0.30 -5.92
N LEU A 12 -16.89 0.26 -5.20
CA LEU A 12 -15.80 1.06 -5.78
C LEU A 12 -14.97 0.28 -6.81
N TRP A 13 -14.97 -1.05 -6.74
CA TRP A 13 -14.22 -1.93 -7.63
C TRP A 13 -15.01 -2.36 -8.86
N ARG A 14 -16.33 -2.14 -8.88
CA ARG A 14 -17.26 -2.66 -9.89
C ARG A 14 -17.57 -1.69 -11.02
N ASP A 15 -16.98 -0.49 -11.01
CA ASP A 15 -17.02 0.39 -12.18
C ASP A 15 -16.31 -0.30 -13.36
N HIS A 16 -17.01 -0.43 -14.49
CA HIS A 16 -16.50 -1.10 -15.70
C HIS A 16 -15.20 -0.47 -16.23
N PHE A 17 -14.98 0.82 -15.94
CA PHE A 17 -13.73 1.49 -16.30
C PHE A 17 -12.55 1.02 -15.43
N VAL A 18 -12.79 0.75 -14.14
CA VAL A 18 -11.78 0.29 -13.20
C VAL A 18 -11.42 -1.16 -13.45
N SER A 19 -12.39 -2.02 -13.79
CA SER A 19 -12.15 -3.45 -13.99
C SER A 19 -11.19 -3.75 -15.15
N GLY A 20 -11.35 -3.08 -16.30
CA GLY A 20 -10.42 -3.24 -17.44
C GLY A 20 -9.01 -2.76 -17.09
N TYR A 21 -8.91 -1.63 -16.39
CA TYR A 21 -7.63 -1.12 -15.91
C TYR A 21 -6.95 -2.09 -14.93
N GLN A 22 -7.70 -2.68 -14.00
CA GLN A 22 -7.17 -3.65 -13.04
C GLN A 22 -6.56 -4.88 -13.72
N GLU A 23 -7.24 -5.41 -14.74
CA GLU A 23 -6.79 -6.60 -15.46
C GLU A 23 -5.49 -6.32 -16.22
N GLU A 24 -5.42 -5.20 -16.93
CA GLU A 24 -4.20 -4.78 -17.62
C GLU A 24 -3.05 -4.53 -16.64
N MET A 25 -3.33 -3.90 -15.50
CA MET A 25 -2.32 -3.71 -14.45
C MET A 25 -1.84 -5.04 -13.88
N ALA A 26 -2.73 -6.00 -13.64
CA ALA A 26 -2.36 -7.33 -13.15
C ALA A 26 -1.47 -8.05 -14.17
N ASN A 27 -1.81 -8.00 -15.46
CA ASN A 27 -1.06 -8.63 -16.54
C ASN A 27 0.34 -8.04 -16.73
N THR A 28 0.46 -6.72 -16.59
CA THR A 28 1.73 -6.00 -16.84
C THR A 28 2.61 -5.88 -15.59
N SER A 29 2.03 -5.96 -14.39
CA SER A 29 2.71 -5.70 -13.12
C SER A 29 2.96 -6.95 -12.29
N ARG A 30 3.12 -8.12 -12.93
CA ARG A 30 3.39 -9.42 -12.27
C ARG A 30 2.29 -9.80 -11.25
N CYS A 31 1.04 -9.73 -11.68
CA CYS A 31 -0.15 -10.05 -10.86
C CYS A 31 -0.37 -9.12 -9.66
N ARG A 32 0.23 -7.92 -9.66
CA ARG A 32 -0.08 -6.92 -8.64
C ARG A 32 -1.52 -6.42 -8.79
N ARG A 33 -2.21 -6.28 -7.67
CA ARG A 33 -3.58 -5.79 -7.62
C ARG A 33 -3.58 -4.28 -7.47
N PHE A 34 -4.32 -3.60 -8.35
CA PHE A 34 -4.59 -2.18 -8.24
C PHE A 34 -5.55 -1.91 -7.07
N PHE A 35 -5.37 -0.80 -6.35
CA PHE A 35 -6.26 -0.39 -5.26
C PHE A 35 -6.29 1.11 -5.04
N PHE A 36 -7.34 1.55 -4.34
CA PHE A 36 -7.43 2.88 -3.75
C PHE A 36 -7.35 2.79 -2.23
N THR A 37 -6.88 3.85 -1.58
CA THR A 37 -6.98 4.02 -0.12
C THR A 37 -8.19 4.90 0.21
N THR A 38 -8.65 4.87 1.47
CA THR A 38 -9.73 5.77 1.94
C THR A 38 -9.37 7.25 1.84
N ARG A 39 -8.08 7.58 1.73
CA ARG A 39 -7.58 8.94 1.50
C ARG A 39 -7.44 9.29 0.01
N GLY A 40 -7.85 8.41 -0.90
CA GLY A 40 -7.84 8.64 -2.35
C GLY A 40 -6.53 8.32 -3.06
N TYR A 41 -5.50 7.81 -2.36
CA TYR A 41 -4.27 7.37 -3.02
C TYR A 41 -4.49 6.11 -3.84
N MET A 42 -3.82 6.03 -4.98
CA MET A 42 -3.78 4.85 -5.87
C MET A 42 -2.55 3.99 -5.59
N GLY A 43 -2.67 2.67 -5.67
CA GLY A 43 -1.53 1.78 -5.47
C GLY A 43 -1.60 0.43 -6.17
N LEU A 44 -0.49 -0.29 -6.12
CA LEU A 44 -0.27 -1.62 -6.68
C LEU A 44 0.38 -2.52 -5.62
N GLY A 45 -0.38 -3.48 -5.13
CA GLY A 45 0.08 -4.40 -4.09
C GLY A 45 0.07 -5.86 -4.52
N PRO A 46 0.49 -6.78 -3.65
CA PRO A 46 0.47 -8.21 -3.91
C PRO A 46 -0.93 -8.73 -4.33
N PRO A 47 -1.03 -9.91 -4.98
CA PRO A 47 -2.31 -10.46 -5.46
C PRO A 47 -3.37 -10.64 -4.37
N ASN A 48 -2.94 -10.80 -3.12
CA ASN A 48 -3.77 -11.03 -1.94
C ASN A 48 -4.13 -9.74 -1.17
N VAL A 49 -3.85 -8.55 -1.74
CA VAL A 49 -4.41 -7.29 -1.24
C VAL A 49 -5.92 -7.34 -1.35
N ALA A 50 -6.63 -7.10 -0.26
CA ALA A 50 -8.08 -7.16 -0.22
C ALA A 50 -8.62 -5.99 0.60
N VAL A 51 -9.94 -5.80 0.55
CA VAL A 51 -10.63 -4.89 1.45
C VAL A 51 -10.28 -5.20 2.91
N GLY A 52 -10.13 -4.15 3.73
CA GLY A 52 -9.81 -4.28 5.15
C GLY A 52 -8.32 -4.50 5.47
N VAL A 53 -7.44 -4.53 4.48
CA VAL A 53 -5.98 -4.51 4.74
C VAL A 53 -5.50 -3.12 5.13
N GLU A 54 -4.40 -3.10 5.87
CA GLU A 54 -3.74 -1.89 6.35
C GLU A 54 -2.43 -1.67 5.61
N ILE A 55 -2.18 -0.44 5.18
CA ILE A 55 -0.93 -0.05 4.54
C ILE A 55 -0.08 0.67 5.56
N ALA A 56 1.05 0.07 5.90
CA ALA A 56 1.97 0.54 6.91
C ALA A 56 3.23 1.14 6.30
N PHE A 57 3.63 2.30 6.84
CA PHE A 57 4.97 2.84 6.66
C PHE A 57 5.81 2.57 7.90
N PHE A 58 6.89 1.80 7.75
CA PHE A 58 7.89 1.68 8.80
C PHE A 58 8.77 2.94 8.81
N PHE A 59 9.11 3.43 10.00
CA PHE A 59 10.03 4.54 10.15
C PHE A 59 11.38 4.12 9.56
N SER A 60 11.94 4.92 8.64
CA SER A 60 13.10 4.61 7.79
C SER A 60 12.87 3.72 6.56
N GLY A 61 11.63 3.31 6.27
CA GLY A 61 11.29 2.61 5.03
C GLY A 61 11.13 3.57 3.86
N LEU A 62 11.66 3.20 2.69
CA LEU A 62 11.45 3.94 1.43
C LEU A 62 10.12 3.55 0.76
N THR A 63 9.55 2.42 1.17
CA THR A 63 8.36 1.82 0.55
C THR A 63 7.31 1.48 1.62
N PRO A 64 6.01 1.58 1.28
CA PRO A 64 4.95 1.06 2.13
C PRO A 64 4.81 -0.46 2.04
N TYR A 65 4.18 -1.04 3.06
CA TYR A 65 3.90 -2.46 3.17
C TYR A 65 2.41 -2.70 3.44
N VAL A 66 1.89 -3.82 2.96
CA VAL A 66 0.56 -4.31 3.33
C VAL A 66 0.69 -5.19 4.56
N LEU A 67 -0.14 -4.89 5.55
CA LEU A 67 -0.32 -5.65 6.78
C LEU A 67 -1.76 -6.12 6.86
N ARG A 68 -1.96 -7.31 7.42
CA ARG A 68 -3.28 -7.81 7.80
C ARG A 68 -3.32 -7.92 9.32
N ALA A 69 -4.32 -7.32 9.95
CA ALA A 69 -4.53 -7.48 11.38
C ALA A 69 -4.78 -8.97 11.69
N ALA A 70 -4.05 -9.50 12.67
CA ALA A 70 -4.23 -10.85 13.20
C ALA A 70 -4.79 -10.75 14.62
N ASP A 71 -4.04 -11.18 15.63
CA ASP A 71 -4.40 -11.04 17.05
C ASP A 71 -4.06 -9.66 17.63
N GLU A 72 -4.46 -9.41 18.88
CA GLU A 72 -4.20 -8.12 19.55
C GLU A 72 -2.72 -7.71 19.51
N GLY A 73 -2.44 -6.68 18.72
CA GLY A 73 -1.09 -6.13 18.54
C GLY A 73 -0.23 -6.84 17.49
N LEU A 74 -0.73 -7.91 16.86
CA LEU A 74 -0.02 -8.66 15.82
C LEU A 74 -0.58 -8.37 14.42
N HIS A 75 0.33 -8.30 13.46
CA HIS A 75 0.00 -8.09 12.07
C HIS A 75 0.79 -9.08 11.21
N ASP A 76 0.09 -9.75 10.30
CA ASP A 76 0.74 -10.55 9.27
C ASP A 76 1.36 -9.63 8.22
N PHE A 77 2.63 -9.86 7.94
CA PHE A 77 3.32 -9.17 6.85
C PHE A 77 2.92 -9.79 5.51
N VAL A 78 2.26 -9.00 4.65
CA VAL A 78 1.79 -9.47 3.35
C VAL A 78 2.81 -9.18 2.25
N GLY A 79 3.42 -7.99 2.25
CA GLY A 79 4.45 -7.63 1.30
C GLY A 79 4.51 -6.15 0.97
N GLU A 80 5.45 -5.80 0.09
CA GLU A 80 5.65 -4.42 -0.37
C GLU A 80 4.57 -3.95 -1.32
N VAL A 81 4.22 -2.68 -1.21
CA VAL A 81 3.22 -2.05 -2.03
C VAL A 81 3.74 -0.75 -2.66
N TYR A 82 3.38 -0.54 -3.91
CA TYR A 82 3.61 0.74 -4.58
C TYR A 82 2.38 1.62 -4.32
N VAL A 83 2.58 2.85 -3.86
CA VAL A 83 1.49 3.81 -3.70
C VAL A 83 1.91 5.14 -4.29
N LEU A 84 1.14 5.61 -5.27
CA LEU A 84 1.44 6.82 -6.00
C LEU A 84 1.43 8.03 -5.07
N GLY A 85 2.52 8.80 -5.09
CA GLY A 85 2.65 10.09 -4.38
C GLY A 85 3.00 10.00 -2.90
N ILE A 86 3.24 8.79 -2.36
CA ILE A 86 3.63 8.61 -0.96
C ILE A 86 4.81 7.65 -0.76
N MET A 87 5.55 7.33 -1.82
CA MET A 87 6.78 6.53 -1.74
C MET A 87 8.02 7.40 -1.52
N HIS A 88 9.19 6.79 -1.29
CA HIS A 88 10.47 7.48 -1.22
C HIS A 88 10.47 8.70 -0.29
N GLU A 89 9.97 8.48 0.93
CA GLU A 89 9.88 9.48 2.01
C GLU A 89 8.87 10.61 1.78
N GLU A 90 8.12 10.64 0.67
CA GLU A 90 7.09 11.65 0.41
C GLU A 90 6.03 11.70 1.52
N ALA A 91 5.51 10.53 1.91
CA ALA A 91 4.60 10.42 3.07
C ALA A 91 5.25 10.93 4.37
N MET A 92 6.54 10.65 4.57
CA MET A 92 7.25 11.04 5.79
C MET A 92 7.43 12.56 5.84
N LYS A 93 7.71 13.20 4.70
CA LYS A 93 7.79 14.66 4.56
C LYS A 93 6.43 15.32 4.79
N GLU A 94 5.36 14.79 4.18
CA GLU A 94 3.99 15.28 4.38
C GLU A 94 3.59 15.25 5.87
N LEU A 95 4.01 14.21 6.58
CA LEU A 95 3.71 14.00 8.00
C LEU A 95 4.73 14.64 8.96
N GLY A 96 5.72 15.38 8.45
CA GLY A 96 6.71 16.11 9.25
C GLY A 96 7.80 15.25 9.90
N PHE A 97 7.96 13.99 9.49
CA PHE A 97 9.03 13.12 9.97
C PHE A 97 10.34 13.35 9.22
N ARG A 98 11.47 13.33 9.93
CA ARG A 98 12.82 13.39 9.34
C ARG A 98 13.40 11.98 9.21
N THR A 99 13.71 11.55 8.00
CA THR A 99 14.42 10.30 7.74
C THR A 99 15.92 10.47 8.05
N ARG A 100 16.51 9.54 8.80
CA ARG A 100 17.98 9.39 8.90
C ARG A 100 18.33 8.03 8.33
N ALA A 101 18.83 8.00 7.09
CA ALA A 101 19.46 6.80 6.55
C ALA A 101 20.90 6.72 7.08
N ARG A 102 21.32 5.53 7.52
CA ARG A 102 22.73 5.19 7.71
C ARG A 102 23.06 4.11 6.71
N GLU A 103 24.07 4.33 5.89
CA GLU A 103 24.60 3.31 5.00
C GLU A 103 25.23 2.21 5.86
N PHE A 104 24.82 0.97 5.64
CA PHE A 104 25.49 -0.21 6.18
C PHE A 104 26.04 -0.98 4.98
N ALA A 105 27.37 -1.01 4.85
CA ALA A 105 28.05 -1.90 3.93
C ALA A 105 28.04 -3.32 4.56
N LEU A 106 27.61 -4.31 3.77
CA LEU A 106 27.74 -5.73 4.10
C LEU A 106 29.13 -6.26 3.71
#